data_AF-A0A170NA09-F1
#
_entry.id   AF-A0A170NA09-F1
#
_cell.length_a   1.000
_cell.length_b   1.000
_cell.length_c   1.000
_cell.angle_alpha   90.00
_cell.angle_beta   90.00
_cell.angle_gamma   90.00
#
_symmetry.space_group_name_H-M   'P 1'
#
loop_
_entity.id
_entity.type
_entity.pdbx_description
1 polymer ?
#
loop_
_entity_poly.entity_id
_entity_poly.type
_entity_poly.pdbx_seq_one_letter_code
_entity_poly.pdbx_strand_id
1 'polypeptide(L)'
;MKKLVLMALFATSLFGCASEQYFIGQGAEALAYKEHHNFEFEIKNSAKTAQQLDALIQEIESTDKEATYVVDYKSAASKQMLKEIFKQYPSHLIAPQRVVYRNAQLLPSDLNIQVTLTRLKIQMCKPAQIHVRLRQSDCFVESMRLKQVAYKSRLVGEP
;
A
#
# COMPACT_ATOMS: atom_id res chain seq x y z
N MET A 1 -16.58 56.65 30.32
CA MET A 1 -15.44 55.79 29.89
C MET A 1 -15.57 54.33 30.33
N LYS A 2 -15.92 54.02 31.59
CA LYS A 2 -16.11 52.62 32.07
C LYS A 2 -17.09 51.75 31.25
N LYS A 3 -18.22 52.31 30.79
CA LYS A 3 -19.21 51.56 29.99
C LYS A 3 -18.72 51.20 28.58
N LEU A 4 -17.85 52.01 27.99
CA LEU A 4 -17.27 51.79 26.67
C LEU A 4 -16.20 50.69 26.69
N VAL A 5 -15.40 50.64 27.76
CA VAL A 5 -14.43 49.57 27.99
C VAL A 5 -15.14 48.23 28.22
N LEU A 6 -16.26 48.23 28.95
CA LEU A 6 -17.05 47.02 29.19
C LEU A 6 -17.69 46.48 27.89
N MET A 7 -18.20 47.37 27.04
CA MET A 7 -18.74 47.02 25.71
C MET A 7 -17.66 46.47 24.77
N ALA A 8 -16.46 47.06 24.78
CA ALA A 8 -15.33 46.59 23.99
C ALA A 8 -14.87 45.19 24.44
N LEU A 9 -14.80 44.92 25.75
CA LEU A 9 -14.46 43.60 26.29
C LEU A 9 -15.50 42.54 25.88
N PHE A 10 -16.80 42.89 25.95
CA PHE A 10 -17.88 41.99 25.56
C PHE A 10 -17.87 41.67 24.06
N ALA A 11 -17.53 42.66 23.22
CA ALA A 11 -17.38 42.45 21.79
C ALA A 11 -16.20 41.50 21.50
N THR A 12 -15.04 41.68 22.14
CA THR A 12 -13.87 40.81 21.92
C THR A 12 -14.08 39.37 22.38
N SER A 13 -14.89 39.13 23.42
CA SER A 13 -15.21 37.77 23.87
C SER A 13 -16.19 37.02 22.95
N LEU A 14 -16.97 37.73 22.14
CA LEU A 14 -17.94 37.12 21.20
C LEU A 14 -17.30 36.75 19.85
N PHE A 15 -16.19 37.39 19.47
CA PHE A 15 -15.47 37.08 18.22
C PHE A 15 -14.31 36.10 18.40
N GLY A 16 -14.06 35.59 19.61
CA GLY A 16 -12.91 34.75 19.93
C GLY A 16 -13.03 33.24 19.61
N CYS A 17 -14.21 32.74 19.24
CA CYS A 17 -14.46 31.29 19.11
C CYS A 17 -15.17 30.94 17.80
N ALA A 18 -14.52 31.12 16.64
CA ALA A 18 -15.07 30.62 15.38
C ALA A 18 -14.02 30.08 14.40
N SER A 19 -12.76 29.90 14.81
CA SER A 19 -11.79 29.15 14.01
C SER A 19 -11.86 27.66 14.37
N GLU A 20 -13.00 27.04 14.13
CA GLU A 20 -13.11 25.57 14.16
C GLU A 20 -12.36 24.99 12.95
N GLN A 21 -11.05 24.79 13.10
CA GLN A 21 -10.25 24.04 12.12
C GLN A 21 -10.71 22.57 11.97
N TYR A 22 -11.60 22.10 12.85
CA TYR A 22 -12.15 20.74 12.84
C TYR A 22 -13.00 20.40 11.59
N PHE A 23 -13.52 21.40 10.87
CA PHE A 23 -14.44 21.17 9.74
C PHE A 23 -13.83 21.40 8.35
N ILE A 24 -12.57 21.87 8.28
CA ILE A 24 -11.92 22.29 7.02
C ILE A 24 -10.90 21.26 6.52
N GLY A 25 -10.58 20.24 7.33
CA GLY A 25 -9.64 19.20 6.95
C GLY A 25 -10.17 18.28 5.85
N GLN A 26 -9.38 18.09 4.78
CA GLN A 26 -9.61 17.02 3.81
C GLN A 26 -9.16 15.69 4.43
N GLY A 27 -10.06 15.04 5.17
CA GLY A 27 -9.84 13.69 5.64
C GLY A 27 -9.78 12.69 4.48
N ALA A 28 -9.18 11.53 4.72
CA ALA A 28 -9.19 10.43 3.77
C ALA A 28 -9.42 9.10 4.48
N GLU A 29 -10.11 8.21 3.80
CA GLU A 29 -10.24 6.81 4.18
C GLU A 29 -9.28 6.00 3.31
N ALA A 30 -8.68 4.96 3.88
CA ALA A 30 -7.82 4.06 3.11
C ALA A 30 -8.10 2.60 3.44
N LEU A 31 -8.16 1.79 2.39
CA LEU A 31 -8.33 0.34 2.47
C LEU A 31 -7.04 -0.34 2.02
N ALA A 32 -6.45 -1.13 2.91
CA ALA A 32 -5.36 -2.05 2.58
C ALA A 32 -5.97 -3.39 2.13
N TYR A 33 -5.52 -3.92 1.00
CA TYR A 33 -6.03 -5.17 0.46
C TYR A 33 -4.95 -5.96 -0.28
N LYS A 34 -5.16 -7.27 -0.40
CA LYS A 34 -4.24 -8.19 -1.09
C LYS A 34 -4.69 -8.44 -2.53
N GLU A 35 -3.76 -8.30 -3.47
CA GLU A 35 -3.92 -8.71 -4.86
C GLU A 35 -3.08 -9.95 -5.13
N HIS A 36 -3.67 -10.92 -5.80
CA HIS A 36 -3.00 -12.15 -6.19
C HIS A 36 -2.84 -12.19 -7.71
N HIS A 37 -1.61 -12.39 -8.17
CA HIS A 37 -1.24 -12.46 -9.58
C HIS A 37 -0.56 -13.80 -9.86
N ASN A 38 -0.76 -14.35 -11.05
CA ASN A 38 -0.18 -15.61 -11.48
C ASN A 38 0.47 -15.43 -12.85
N PHE A 39 1.77 -15.69 -12.93
CA PHE A 39 2.55 -15.50 -14.16
C PHE A 39 3.15 -16.83 -14.60
N GLU A 40 2.76 -17.30 -15.78
CA GLU A 40 3.25 -18.55 -16.37
C GLU A 40 4.26 -18.26 -17.47
N PHE A 41 5.37 -18.99 -17.46
CA PHE A 41 6.44 -18.84 -18.45
C PHE A 41 6.80 -20.18 -19.10
N GLU A 42 6.90 -20.15 -20.43
CA GLU A 42 7.57 -21.17 -21.23
C GLU A 42 8.98 -20.69 -21.60
N ILE A 43 10.00 -21.45 -21.24
CA ILE A 43 11.40 -21.06 -21.43
C ILE A 43 11.86 -21.57 -22.80
N LYS A 44 11.71 -20.73 -23.82
CA LYS A 44 12.29 -20.97 -25.16
C LYS A 44 13.73 -20.49 -25.26
N ASN A 45 14.06 -19.40 -24.58
CA ASN A 45 15.41 -18.84 -24.51
C ASN A 45 15.68 -18.34 -23.09
N SER A 46 16.60 -19.02 -22.40
CA SER A 46 16.93 -18.75 -21.00
C SER A 46 17.36 -17.31 -20.73
N ALA A 47 18.16 -16.70 -21.60
CA ALA A 47 18.67 -15.35 -21.39
C ALA A 47 17.57 -14.29 -21.55
N LYS A 48 16.73 -14.44 -22.57
CA LYS A 48 15.59 -13.54 -22.79
C LYS A 48 14.55 -13.68 -21.68
N THR A 49 14.25 -14.90 -21.25
CA THR A 49 13.32 -15.13 -20.14
C THR A 49 13.85 -14.55 -18.83
N ALA A 50 15.16 -14.66 -18.55
CA ALA A 50 15.76 -14.03 -17.38
C ALA A 50 15.56 -12.51 -17.37
N GLN A 51 15.75 -11.84 -18.53
CA GLN A 51 15.51 -10.39 -18.65
C GLN A 51 14.04 -10.02 -18.41
N GLN A 52 13.10 -10.81 -18.92
CA GLN A 52 11.67 -10.58 -18.70
C GLN A 52 11.28 -10.77 -17.23
N LEU A 53 11.83 -11.79 -16.58
CA LEU A 53 11.61 -12.06 -15.16
C LEU A 53 12.21 -10.96 -14.28
N ASP A 54 13.41 -10.48 -14.61
CA ASP A 54 14.08 -9.38 -13.90
C ASP A 54 13.24 -8.11 -13.97
N ALA A 55 12.77 -7.72 -15.16
CA ALA A 55 11.90 -6.57 -15.34
C ALA A 55 10.57 -6.71 -14.58
N LEU A 56 9.93 -7.89 -14.64
CA LEU A 56 8.69 -8.16 -13.91
C LEU A 56 8.89 -8.02 -12.39
N ILE A 57 9.93 -8.65 -11.84
CA ILE A 57 10.21 -8.61 -10.41
C ILE A 57 10.57 -7.18 -9.98
N GLN A 58 11.35 -6.45 -10.79
CA GLN A 58 11.68 -5.06 -10.52
C GLN A 58 10.42 -4.17 -10.48
N GLU A 59 9.50 -4.34 -11.43
CA GLU A 59 8.22 -3.60 -11.44
C GLU A 59 7.41 -3.89 -10.17
N ILE A 60 7.30 -5.16 -9.79
CA ILE A 60 6.60 -5.58 -8.59
C ILE A 60 7.24 -4.97 -7.33
N GLU A 61 8.57 -5.11 -7.17
CA GLU A 61 9.30 -4.62 -6.00
C GLU A 61 9.30 -3.09 -5.91
N SER A 62 9.22 -2.39 -7.05
CA SER A 62 9.04 -0.94 -7.08
C SER A 62 7.65 -0.51 -6.57
N THR A 63 6.67 -1.39 -6.72
CA THR A 63 5.29 -1.18 -6.32
C THR A 63 5.02 -1.57 -4.87
N ASP A 64 5.52 -2.73 -4.45
CA ASP A 64 5.37 -3.28 -3.11
C ASP A 64 6.62 -4.06 -2.68
N LYS A 65 7.38 -3.44 -1.77
CA LYS A 65 8.62 -4.01 -1.21
C LYS A 65 8.36 -5.17 -0.23
N GLU A 66 7.10 -5.46 0.09
CA GLU A 66 6.70 -6.59 0.92
C GLU A 66 5.99 -7.69 0.14
N ALA A 67 6.04 -7.63 -1.20
CA ALA A 67 5.47 -8.67 -2.05
C ALA A 67 6.01 -10.06 -1.65
N THR A 68 5.11 -11.04 -1.62
CA THR A 68 5.46 -12.44 -1.34
C THR A 68 5.24 -13.29 -2.58
N TYR A 69 6.12 -14.25 -2.79
CA TYR A 69 6.23 -15.05 -4.00
C TYR A 69 6.18 -16.53 -3.68
N VAL A 70 5.44 -17.26 -4.51
CA VAL A 70 5.56 -18.71 -4.58
C VAL A 70 5.94 -19.08 -6.00
N VAL A 71 7.10 -19.71 -6.13
CA VAL A 71 7.72 -20.08 -7.39
C VAL A 71 7.60 -21.58 -7.56
N ASP A 72 6.75 -21.99 -8.48
CA ASP A 72 6.66 -23.37 -8.96
C ASP A 72 7.59 -23.54 -10.15
N TYR A 73 8.48 -24.53 -10.08
CA TYR A 73 9.48 -24.77 -11.12
C TYR A 73 9.57 -26.25 -11.50
N LYS A 74 9.76 -26.51 -12.81
CA LYS A 74 10.06 -27.85 -13.31
C LYS A 74 11.52 -28.24 -13.15
N SER A 75 12.44 -27.34 -13.53
CA SER A 75 13.86 -27.64 -13.63
C SER A 75 14.71 -26.92 -12.57
N ALA A 76 15.82 -27.54 -12.17
CA ALA A 76 16.78 -26.92 -11.25
C ALA A 76 17.44 -25.66 -11.86
N ALA A 77 17.59 -25.61 -13.18
CA ALA A 77 18.12 -24.44 -13.88
C ALA A 77 17.18 -23.23 -13.75
N SER A 78 15.87 -23.44 -13.90
CA SER A 78 14.86 -22.39 -13.73
C SER A 78 14.84 -21.86 -12.29
N LYS A 79 14.98 -22.77 -11.30
CA LYS A 79 15.14 -22.38 -9.90
C LYS A 79 16.37 -21.51 -9.69
N GLN A 80 17.52 -21.89 -10.27
CA GLN A 80 18.76 -21.15 -10.08
C GLN A 80 18.68 -19.76 -10.70
N MET A 81 18.11 -19.62 -11.91
CA MET A 81 17.88 -18.33 -12.56
C MET A 81 17.07 -17.39 -11.64
N LEU A 82 15.93 -17.86 -11.11
CA LEU A 82 15.11 -17.03 -10.22
C LEU A 82 15.82 -16.72 -8.90
N LYS A 83 16.62 -17.65 -8.35
CA LYS A 83 17.45 -17.35 -7.18
C LYS A 83 18.42 -16.21 -7.43
N GLU A 84 19.08 -16.17 -8.59
CA GLU A 84 19.99 -15.07 -8.92
C GLU A 84 19.26 -13.72 -9.03
N ILE A 85 18.05 -13.70 -9.61
CA ILE A 85 17.23 -12.48 -9.69
C ILE A 85 16.83 -12.03 -8.28
N PHE A 86 16.29 -12.93 -7.44
CA PHE A 86 15.85 -12.59 -6.09
C PHE A 86 16.98 -12.25 -5.12
N LYS A 87 18.26 -12.54 -5.41
CA LYS A 87 19.39 -12.06 -4.60
C LYS A 87 19.45 -10.53 -4.52
N GLN A 88 18.94 -9.84 -5.54
CA GLN A 88 18.89 -8.37 -5.57
C GLN A 88 17.83 -7.79 -4.64
N TYR A 89 16.88 -8.62 -4.18
CA TYR A 89 15.73 -8.23 -3.38
C TYR A 89 15.69 -9.02 -2.05
N PRO A 90 16.68 -8.80 -1.16
CA PRO A 90 16.78 -9.56 0.08
C PRO A 90 15.54 -9.35 0.95
N SER A 91 15.05 -10.44 1.54
CA SER A 91 14.04 -10.37 2.59
C SER A 91 14.59 -9.64 3.81
N HIS A 92 13.81 -8.73 4.37
CA HIS A 92 14.14 -8.11 5.66
C HIS A 92 14.23 -9.19 6.75
N LEU A 93 15.23 -9.08 7.64
CA LEU A 93 15.55 -10.06 8.69
C LEU A 93 14.39 -10.43 9.63
N ILE A 94 13.33 -9.62 9.68
CA ILE A 94 12.20 -9.75 10.61
C ILE A 94 10.95 -10.36 9.93
N ALA A 95 10.95 -10.51 8.60
CA ALA A 95 9.80 -10.99 7.84
C ALA A 95 9.91 -12.48 7.47
N PRO A 96 8.78 -13.21 7.33
CA PRO A 96 8.79 -14.58 6.82
C PRO A 96 9.44 -14.63 5.43
N GLN A 97 9.93 -15.82 5.06
CA GLN A 97 10.62 -16.06 3.79
C GLN A 97 9.76 -15.57 2.61
N ARG A 98 10.17 -14.45 1.99
CA ARG A 98 9.38 -13.77 0.94
C ARG A 98 9.20 -14.61 -0.32
N VAL A 99 10.12 -15.54 -0.59
CA VAL A 99 10.10 -16.39 -1.79
C VAL A 99 10.15 -17.85 -1.37
N VAL A 100 9.08 -18.59 -1.70
CA VAL A 100 9.00 -20.04 -1.50
C VAL A 100 9.15 -20.75 -2.83
N TYR A 101 10.11 -21.66 -2.91
CA TYR A 101 10.37 -22.44 -4.13
C TYR A 101 9.80 -23.85 -3.99
N ARG A 102 8.87 -24.24 -4.87
CA ARG A 102 8.27 -25.58 -4.92
C ARG A 102 8.63 -26.27 -6.23
N ASN A 103 9.14 -27.49 -6.14
CA ASN A 103 9.32 -28.31 -7.33
C ASN A 103 7.95 -28.85 -7.77
N ALA A 104 7.58 -28.61 -9.02
CA ALA A 104 6.31 -29.04 -9.58
C ALA A 104 6.55 -29.63 -10.98
N GLN A 105 6.83 -30.94 -11.05
CA GLN A 105 7.12 -31.62 -12.32
C GLN A 105 5.93 -31.67 -13.28
N LEU A 106 4.70 -31.66 -12.74
CA LEU A 106 3.44 -31.74 -13.51
C LEU A 106 2.89 -30.37 -13.94
N LEU A 107 3.65 -29.29 -13.77
CA LEU A 107 3.22 -27.96 -14.20
C LEU A 107 2.94 -27.96 -15.73
N PRO A 108 1.93 -27.23 -16.25
CA PRO A 108 1.77 -27.10 -17.70
C PRO A 108 2.94 -26.32 -18.34
N SER A 109 3.33 -25.20 -17.73
CA SER A 109 4.45 -24.33 -18.14
C SER A 109 5.79 -24.72 -17.47
N ASP A 110 6.89 -24.06 -17.80
CA ASP A 110 8.21 -24.35 -17.19
C ASP A 110 8.36 -23.71 -15.81
N LEU A 111 7.69 -22.57 -15.62
CA LEU A 111 7.67 -21.77 -14.42
C LEU A 111 6.28 -21.20 -14.20
N ASN A 112 5.83 -21.20 -12.95
CA ASN A 112 4.70 -20.42 -12.51
C ASN A 112 5.10 -19.60 -11.28
N ILE A 113 4.80 -18.31 -11.31
CA ILE A 113 5.12 -17.37 -10.24
C ILE A 113 3.81 -16.79 -9.74
N GLN A 114 3.45 -17.20 -8.52
CA GLN A 114 2.33 -16.65 -7.77
C GLN A 114 2.85 -15.49 -6.94
N VAL A 115 2.25 -14.32 -7.10
CA VAL A 115 2.65 -13.11 -6.40
C VAL A 115 1.47 -12.61 -5.58
N THR A 116 1.71 -12.30 -4.31
CA THR A 116 0.75 -11.60 -3.46
C THR A 116 1.31 -10.23 -3.13
N LEU A 117 0.56 -9.20 -3.53
CA LEU A 117 0.87 -7.79 -3.34
C LEU A 117 -0.08 -7.19 -2.31
N THR A 118 0.43 -6.26 -1.51
CA THR A 118 -0.38 -5.40 -0.66
C THR A 118 -0.57 -4.05 -1.33
N ARG A 119 -1.82 -3.65 -1.54
CA ARG A 119 -2.20 -2.41 -2.21
C ARG A 119 -3.00 -1.53 -1.27
N LEU A 120 -2.99 -0.23 -1.56
CA LEU A 120 -3.69 0.77 -0.77
C LEU A 120 -4.62 1.57 -1.70
N LYS A 121 -5.91 1.53 -1.41
CA LYS A 121 -6.90 2.39 -2.07
C LYS A 121 -7.26 3.52 -1.12
N ILE A 122 -7.01 4.76 -1.55
CA ILE A 122 -7.32 5.96 -0.76
C ILE A 122 -8.50 6.68 -1.39
N GLN A 123 -9.50 7.03 -0.59
CA GLN A 123 -10.62 7.86 -0.99
C GLN A 123 -10.63 9.15 -0.17
N MET A 124 -10.67 10.29 -0.85
CA MET A 124 -10.80 11.60 -0.21
C MET A 124 -12.24 11.77 0.28
N CYS A 125 -12.41 12.15 1.55
CA CYS A 125 -13.74 12.39 2.10
C CYS A 125 -14.21 13.82 1.82
N LYS A 126 -15.52 14.01 1.88
CA LYS A 126 -16.09 15.36 1.86
C LYS A 126 -15.86 16.03 3.22
N PRO A 127 -15.51 17.32 3.25
CA PRO A 127 -15.38 18.05 4.52
C PRO A 127 -16.72 18.05 5.25
N ALA A 128 -16.66 17.95 6.57
CA ALA A 128 -17.86 17.97 7.40
C ALA A 128 -18.53 19.36 7.31
N GLN A 129 -19.81 19.39 6.94
CA GLN A 129 -20.58 20.63 6.81
C GLN A 129 -21.45 20.85 8.05
N ILE A 130 -21.52 22.10 8.52
CA ILE A 130 -22.40 22.50 9.61
C ILE A 130 -23.86 22.37 9.12
N HIS A 131 -24.74 21.78 9.92
CA HIS A 131 -26.17 21.49 9.64
C HIS A 131 -26.50 20.27 8.75
N VAL A 132 -25.55 19.39 8.45
CA VAL A 132 -25.84 18.15 7.71
C VAL A 132 -25.87 16.95 8.66
N ARG A 133 -26.98 16.19 8.68
CA ARG A 133 -27.16 15.00 9.55
C ARG A 133 -26.19 13.84 9.22
N LEU A 134 -25.69 13.78 7.99
CA LEU A 134 -24.79 12.73 7.52
C LEU A 134 -23.33 13.18 7.62
N ARG A 135 -22.71 12.96 8.78
CA ARG A 135 -21.25 12.91 8.86
C ARG A 135 -20.79 11.57 8.28
N GLN A 136 -19.78 11.56 7.41
CA GLN A 136 -19.08 10.31 7.07
C GLN A 136 -18.32 9.88 8.34
N SER A 137 -18.79 8.82 9.01
CA SER A 137 -18.00 8.17 10.06
C SER A 137 -16.71 7.62 9.44
N ASP A 138 -15.66 7.48 10.25
CA ASP A 138 -14.41 6.80 9.86
C ASP A 138 -13.48 7.55 8.89
N CYS A 139 -13.76 8.83 8.64
CA CYS A 139 -12.84 9.67 7.90
C CYS A 139 -11.75 10.28 8.79
N PHE A 140 -10.53 9.75 8.72
CA PHE A 140 -9.41 10.23 9.53
C PHE A 140 -8.77 11.49 8.93
N VAL A 141 -8.57 12.49 9.80
CA VAL A 141 -7.94 13.78 9.49
C VAL A 141 -6.42 13.61 9.52
N GLU A 142 -5.82 13.21 8.39
CA GLU A 142 -4.41 13.45 7.98
C GLU A 142 -4.04 12.58 6.76
N SER A 143 -4.58 12.91 5.58
CA SER A 143 -4.41 12.14 4.33
C SER A 143 -2.97 12.12 3.78
N MET A 144 -2.11 13.04 4.20
CA MET A 144 -0.72 13.12 3.73
C MET A 144 0.16 11.98 4.26
N ARG A 145 -0.11 11.46 5.47
CA ARG A 145 0.67 10.37 6.07
C ARG A 145 0.45 9.03 5.35
N LEU A 146 -0.75 8.79 4.82
CA LEU A 146 -1.11 7.53 4.15
C LEU A 146 -0.41 7.35 2.78
N LYS A 147 -0.07 8.44 2.09
CA LYS A 147 0.65 8.39 0.80
C LYS A 147 2.14 8.06 0.94
N GLN A 148 2.70 8.19 2.14
CA GLN A 148 4.13 8.00 2.41
C GLN A 148 4.45 6.66 3.09
N VAL A 149 3.47 5.76 3.21
CA VAL A 149 3.66 4.50 3.91
C VAL A 149 4.40 3.51 3.01
N ALA A 150 5.67 3.28 3.33
CA ALA A 150 6.52 2.31 2.65
C ALA A 150 6.04 0.86 2.85
N TYR A 151 5.41 0.57 3.99
CA TYR A 151 4.99 -0.77 4.41
C TYR A 151 3.48 -0.81 4.62
N LYS A 152 2.74 -1.09 3.54
CA LYS A 152 1.27 -1.00 3.52
C LYS A 152 0.60 -2.06 4.38
N SER A 153 1.26 -3.19 4.61
CA SER A 153 0.80 -4.27 5.49
C SER A 153 0.63 -3.83 6.96
N ARG A 154 1.32 -2.74 7.36
CA ARG A 154 1.28 -2.21 8.73
C ARG A 154 0.15 -1.22 8.97
N LEU A 155 -0.65 -0.92 7.95
CA LEU A 155 -1.84 -0.11 8.11
C LEU A 155 -2.93 -0.95 8.77
N VAL A 156 -3.42 -0.48 9.92
CA VAL A 156 -4.47 -1.17 10.69
C VAL A 156 -5.76 -1.15 9.87
N GLY A 157 -6.27 -2.33 9.51
CA GLY A 157 -7.42 -2.50 8.63
C GLY A 157 -7.35 -3.70 7.68
N GLU A 158 -6.41 -4.64 7.84
CA GLU A 158 -6.53 -5.96 7.22
C GLU A 158 -7.83 -6.62 7.73
N PRO A 159 -8.76 -7.02 6.84
CA PRO A 159 -9.94 -7.79 7.24
C PRO A 159 -9.58 -9.19 7.73
#